data_AF-A0A7C2LH87-F1
#
_entry.id   AF-A0A7C2LH87-F1
#
_cell.length_a   1.000
_cell.length_b   1.000
_cell.length_c   1.000
_cell.angle_alpha   90.00
_cell.angle_beta   90.00
_cell.angle_gamma   90.00
#
_symmetry.space_group_name_H-M   'P 1'
#
loop_
_entity.id
_entity.type
_entity.pdbx_description
1 polymer ?
#
loop_
_entity_poly.entity_id
_entity_poly.type
_entity_poly.pdbx_seq_one_letter_code
_entity_poly.pdbx_strand_id
1 'polypeptide(L)' 'MSAEGVIEEKIGEGLVRIGAMTKEQVVTVLKKQKGGDARLFGEIAVDMGFVDIQAIIEYLKSSQKDGTHVGSG' A
#
# COMPACT_ATOMS: atom_id res chain seq x y z
N MET A 1 -18.61 23.01 -7.91
CA MET A 1 -18.90 22.03 -6.84
C MET A 1 -19.27 20.72 -7.53
N SER A 2 -18.82 19.53 -7.16
CA SER A 2 -17.81 19.01 -6.22
C SER A 2 -17.77 17.50 -6.44
N ALA A 3 -16.58 16.90 -6.31
CA ALA A 3 -16.29 15.49 -5.96
C ALA A 3 -16.90 14.41 -6.91
N GLU A 4 -16.37 13.20 -7.10
CA GLU A 4 -15.61 12.28 -6.28
C GLU A 4 -14.56 11.61 -7.17
N GLY A 5 -13.29 11.99 -7.04
CA GLY A 5 -12.21 11.09 -7.45
C GLY A 5 -12.17 9.99 -6.41
N VAL A 6 -12.45 8.75 -6.80
CA VAL A 6 -12.19 7.58 -5.95
C VAL A 6 -10.70 7.64 -5.61
N ILE A 7 -10.37 8.14 -4.42
CA ILE A 7 -8.98 8.25 -3.98
C ILE A 7 -8.57 6.82 -3.67
N GLU A 8 -7.97 6.16 -4.66
CA GLU A 8 -7.37 4.85 -4.49
C GLU A 8 -6.30 4.97 -3.39
N GLU A 9 -6.54 4.31 -2.25
CA GLU A 9 -5.64 4.37 -1.09
C GLU A 9 -4.25 3.86 -1.51
N LYS A 10 -3.20 4.67 -1.27
CA LYS A 10 -1.84 4.25 -1.58
C LYS A 10 -1.44 3.11 -0.67
N ILE A 11 -0.74 2.11 -1.22
CA ILE A 11 -0.30 0.93 -0.46
C ILE A 11 0.43 1.27 0.85
N GLY A 12 1.29 2.29 0.86
CA GLY A 12 1.98 2.72 2.08
C GLY A 12 1.02 3.26 3.16
N GLU A 13 -0.03 3.96 2.77
CA GLU A 13 -1.04 4.50 3.68
C GLU A 13 -1.90 3.37 4.25
N GLY A 14 -2.32 2.43 3.40
CA GLY A 14 -3.07 1.25 3.81
C GLY A 14 -2.29 0.33 4.75
N LEU A 15 -0.99 0.10 4.48
CA LEU A 15 -0.12 -0.69 5.37
C LEU A 15 0.08 -0.02 6.74
N VAL A 16 0.09 1.31 6.81
CA VAL A 16 0.10 2.04 8.08
C VAL A 16 -1.24 1.91 8.81
N ARG A 17 -2.36 2.01 8.07
CA ARG A 17 -3.71 1.90 8.63
C ARG A 17 -3.95 0.54 9.29
N ILE A 18 -3.42 -0.54 8.72
CA ILE A 18 -3.53 -1.90 9.31
C ILE A 18 -2.44 -2.19 10.36
N GLY A 19 -1.54 -1.24 10.63
CA GLY A 19 -0.46 -1.39 11.61
C GLY A 19 0.72 -2.25 11.15
N ALA A 20 0.79 -2.59 9.87
CA ALA A 20 1.89 -3.39 9.29
C ALA A 20 3.17 -2.57 9.07
N MET A 21 3.06 -1.24 9.00
CA MET A 21 4.18 -0.30 8.90
C MET A 21 3.90 0.98 9.71
N THR A 22 4.95 1.75 10.02
CA THR A 22 4.81 3.13 10.53
C THR A 22 4.95 4.16 9.41
N LYS A 23 4.49 5.39 9.66
CA LYS A 23 4.63 6.50 8.69
C LYS A 23 6.09 6.77 8.34
N GLU A 24 6.99 6.66 9.31
CA GLU A 24 8.43 6.87 9.16
C GLU A 24 9.06 5.80 8.26
N GLN A 25 8.63 4.54 8.41
CA GLN A 25 9.06 3.44 7.55
C GLN A 25 8.61 3.67 6.10
N VAL A 26 7.35 4.08 5.88
CA VAL A 26 6.85 4.42 4.54
C VAL A 26 7.66 5.54 3.90
N VAL A 27 7.93 6.63 4.64
CA VAL A 27 8.75 7.75 4.15
C VAL A 27 10.15 7.28 3.78
N THR A 28 10.73 6.37 4.54
CA THR A 28 12.07 5.84 4.28
C THR A 28 12.11 5.02 2.99
N VAL A 29 11.12 4.15 2.76
CA VAL A 29 10.99 3.38 1.52
C VAL A 29 10.82 4.32 0.32
N LEU A 30 9.95 5.33 0.44
CA LEU A 30 9.73 6.33 -0.62
C LEU A 30 10.99 7.13 -0.94
N LYS A 31 11.80 7.49 0.07
CA LYS A 31 13.09 8.16 -0.15
C LYS A 31 14.05 7.27 -0.94
N LYS A 32 14.10 5.97 -0.62
CA LYS A 32 14.98 5.02 -1.33
C LYS A 32 14.55 4.83 -2.78
N GLN A 33 13.25 4.69 -3.02
CA GLN A 33 12.69 4.60 -4.37
C GLN A 33 12.96 5.88 -5.18
N LYS A 34 12.71 7.07 -4.60
CA LYS A 34 13.03 8.37 -5.24
C LYS A 34 14.53 8.61 -5.43
N GLY A 35 15.36 7.92 -4.66
CA GLY A 35 16.82 7.95 -4.77
C GLY A 35 17.38 7.19 -5.96
N GLY A 36 16.52 6.55 -6.77
CA GLY A 36 16.92 5.82 -7.98
C GLY A 36 16.84 4.29 -7.85
N ASP A 37 16.32 3.77 -6.75
CA ASP A 37 16.01 2.34 -6.63
C ASP A 37 14.80 2.00 -7.51
N ALA A 38 15.01 1.17 -8.53
CA ALA A 38 13.99 0.81 -9.52
C ALA A 38 13.01 -0.27 -9.04
N ARG A 39 13.23 -0.83 -7.84
CA ARG A 39 12.35 -1.86 -7.26
C ARG A 39 10.99 -1.28 -6.85
N LEU A 40 10.01 -2.16 -6.71
CA LEU A 40 8.68 -1.77 -6.24
C LEU A 40 8.71 -1.39 -4.75
N PHE A 41 7.77 -0.55 -4.31
CA PHE A 41 7.66 -0.13 -2.91
C PHE A 41 7.65 -1.33 -1.96
N GLY A 42 6.84 -2.34 -2.24
CA GLY A 42 6.72 -3.54 -1.42
C GLY A 42 8.01 -4.35 -1.36
N GLU A 43 8.74 -4.47 -2.47
CA GLU A 43 10.02 -5.18 -2.51
C GLU A 43 11.06 -4.48 -1.64
N ILE A 44 11.17 -3.16 -1.73
CA ILE A 44 12.07 -2.37 -0.89
C ILE A 44 11.67 -2.48 0.58
N ALA A 45 10.37 -2.42 0.90
CA ALA A 45 9.88 -2.52 2.27
C ALA A 45 10.18 -3.88 2.92
N VAL A 46 10.06 -4.98 2.15
CA VAL A 46 10.42 -6.34 2.60
C VAL A 46 11.93 -6.49 2.75
N ASP A 47 12.72 -6.02 1.78
CA ASP A 47 14.18 -6.03 1.83
C ASP A 47 14.73 -5.25 3.04
N MET A 48 14.04 -4.17 3.44
CA MET A 48 14.37 -3.39 4.62
C MET A 48 13.85 -3.99 5.94
N GLY A 49 13.09 -5.08 5.89
CA GLY A 49 12.48 -5.72 7.06
C GLY A 49 11.40 -4.87 7.74
N PHE A 50 10.83 -3.89 7.03
CA PHE A 50 9.78 -3.03 7.59
C PHE A 50 8.39 -3.67 7.54
N VAL A 51 8.19 -4.63 6.64
CA VAL A 51 6.92 -5.33 6.46
C VAL A 51 7.19 -6.75 5.98
N ASP A 52 6.34 -7.69 6.38
CA ASP A 52 6.34 -9.05 5.84
C ASP A 52 5.62 -9.08 4.48
N ILE A 53 6.13 -9.88 3.54
CA ILE A 53 5.47 -10.15 2.27
C ILE A 53 4.05 -10.69 2.48
N GLN A 54 3.79 -11.45 3.55
CA GLN A 54 2.45 -11.93 3.88
C GLN A 54 1.49 -10.77 4.18
N ALA A 55 1.92 -9.77 4.95
CA ALA A 55 1.10 -8.61 5.27
C ALA A 55 0.75 -7.78 4.01
N ILE A 56 1.69 -7.69 3.06
CA ILE A 56 1.44 -7.06 1.75
C ILE A 56 0.37 -7.85 0.97
N ILE A 57 0.50 -9.19 0.90
CA ILE A 57 -0.45 -10.05 0.19
C ILE A 57 -1.85 -9.95 0.81
N GLU A 58 -1.95 -9.97 2.14
CA GLU A 58 -3.22 -9.84 2.85
C GLU A 58 -3.87 -8.48 2.59
N TYR A 59 -3.10 -7.40 2.65
CA TYR A 59 -3.57 -6.06 2.30
C TYR A 59 -4.12 -6.03 0.88
N LEU A 60 -3.36 -6.49 -0.11
CA LEU A 60 -3.77 -6.48 -1.52
C LEU A 60 -5.02 -7.34 -1.78
N LYS A 61 -5.19 -8.45 -1.05
CA LYS A 61 -6.39 -9.28 -1.11
C LYS A 61 -7.61 -8.57 -0.51
N SER A 62 -7.44 -7.82 0.57
CA SER A 62 -8.51 -7.02 1.17
C SER A 62 -8.91 -5.83 0.28
N SER A 63 -7.93 -5.11 -0.27
CA SER A 63 -8.18 -3.92 -1.09
C SER A 63 -8.82 -4.23 -2.44
N GLN A 64 -8.62 -5.44 -2.99
CA GLN A 64 -9.30 -5.87 -4.22
C GLN A 64 -10.78 -6.23 -4.01
N LYS A 65 -11.18 -6.64 -2.79
CA LYS A 65 -12.59 -7.00 -2.51
C LYS A 65 -13.52 -5.80 -2.41
N ASP A 66 -12.97 -4.63 -2.09
CA ASP A 66 -13.74 -3.41 -1.92
C ASP A 66 -14.10 -2.72 -3.26
N GLY A 67 -13.54 -3.20 -4.38
CA GLY A 67 -13.89 -2.78 -5.75
C GLY A 67 -15.08 -3.52 -6.38
N THR A 68 -15.67 -4.50 -5.72
CA THR A 68 -16.81 -5.28 -6.25
C THR A 68 -18.12 -4.95 -5.55
N HIS A 69 -18.81 -3.91 -6.02
CA HIS A 69 -20.26 -3.87 -6.01
C HIS A 69 -20.78 -3.47 -7.39
N VAL A 70 -21.07 -4.45 -8.23
CA VAL A 70 -22.31 -4.53 -9.04
C VAL A 70 -22.37 -5.91 -9.72
N GLY A 71 -23.48 -6.60 -9.47
CA GLY A 71 -23.81 -7.93 -9.97
C GLY A 71 -25.10 -8.37 -9.30
N SER A 72 -26.14 -7.57 -9.51
CA SER A 72 -27.51 -7.71 -8.99
C SER A 72 -28.08 -9.11 -9.28
N GLY A 73 -28.92 -9.58 -8.36
CA GLY A 73 -29.92 -10.61 -8.65
C GLY A 73 -31.04 -10.10 -9.55
#